data_AF-A0A8T2PQD1-F1
#
_entry.id   AF-A0A8T2PQD1-F1
#
_cell.length_a   1.000
_cell.length_b   1.000
_cell.length_c   1.000
_cell.angle_alpha   90.00
_cell.angle_beta   90.00
_cell.angle_gamma   90.00
#
_symmetry.space_group_name_H-M   'P 1'
#
loop_
_entity.id
_entity.type
_entity.pdbx_description
1 polymer ?
#
loop_
_entity_poly.entity_id
_entity_poly.type
_entity_poly.pdbx_seq_one_letter_code
_entity_poly.pdbx_strand_id
1 'polypeptide(L)'
;MIVRCLHGFCTDTWWPGMELLQQAPEVKEHLFFKGIDWQQVYLQKYSPPLIPPRGEVNAADAFDIGSFDEEDTKGIKLLDSDQELYKNFPLVISERWQQEVAETVYEASDPEFVQWKKELTEAFTEAQKLLRRAPKVIVKSRTGVVELSKPPLTHRNSNGL
;
A
#
# COMPACT_ATOMS: atom_id res chain seq x y z
N MET A 1 21.29 1.85 -3.29
CA MET A 1 20.40 2.86 -2.66
C MET A 1 20.05 3.89 -3.72
N ILE A 2 18.90 3.76 -4.38
CA ILE A 2 18.42 4.78 -5.34
C ILE A 2 17.24 5.47 -4.65
N VAL A 3 17.43 6.72 -4.26
CA VAL A 3 16.34 7.60 -3.84
C VAL A 3 15.65 8.06 -5.12
N ARG A 4 14.50 7.49 -5.45
CA ARG A 4 13.65 8.01 -6.52
C ARG A 4 12.86 9.20 -5.99
N CYS A 5 13.28 10.41 -6.35
CA CYS A 5 12.44 11.60 -6.27
C CYS A 5 11.65 11.71 -7.57
N LEU A 6 10.38 11.29 -7.58
CA LEU A 6 9.45 11.56 -8.68
C LEU A 6 8.34 12.50 -8.18
N HIS A 7 8.12 13.59 -8.91
CA HIS A 7 7.00 14.54 -8.77
C HIS A 7 6.92 15.39 -7.48
N GLY A 8 7.99 15.51 -6.71
CA GLY A 8 8.02 16.48 -5.60
C GLY A 8 7.21 16.08 -4.37
N PHE A 9 6.75 14.85 -4.33
CA PHE A 9 6.41 14.15 -3.11
C PHE A 9 7.48 13.08 -2.94
N CYS A 10 8.33 13.23 -1.92
CA CYS A 10 9.02 12.07 -1.37
C CYS A 10 7.92 11.22 -0.73
N THR A 11 7.41 10.19 -1.42
CA THR A 11 6.52 9.24 -0.77
C THR A 11 7.35 8.38 0.16
N ASP A 12 7.12 8.63 1.43
CA ASP A 12 7.91 8.14 2.54
C ASP A 12 7.63 6.68 2.88
N THR A 13 8.42 5.74 2.36
CA THR A 13 8.38 4.37 2.91
C THR A 13 9.73 3.84 3.35
N TRP A 14 10.73 4.71 3.51
CA TRP A 14 12.12 4.27 3.70
C TRP A 14 12.92 5.03 4.76
N TRP A 15 12.29 5.34 5.89
CA TRP A 15 13.03 5.41 7.14
C TRP A 15 12.67 4.21 8.01
N PRO A 16 13.48 3.12 8.02
CA PRO A 16 13.32 2.03 8.99
C PRO A 16 13.30 2.52 10.44
N GLY A 17 13.80 3.74 10.70
CA GLY A 17 13.74 4.38 12.01
C GLY A 17 12.32 4.75 12.47
N MET A 18 11.32 4.86 11.60
CA MET A 18 9.95 5.17 12.04
C MET A 18 9.26 4.00 12.74
N GLU A 19 9.60 2.77 12.37
CA GLU A 19 9.12 1.57 13.06
C GLU A 19 9.84 1.39 14.41
N LEU A 20 11.14 1.73 14.47
CA LEU A 20 11.90 1.79 15.72
C LEU A 20 11.37 2.85 16.70
N LEU A 21 10.83 3.97 16.20
CA LEU A 21 10.21 4.96 17.08
C LEU A 21 9.05 4.35 17.87
N GLN A 22 8.30 3.38 17.36
CA GLN A 22 7.22 2.74 18.13
C GLN A 22 7.72 2.07 19.41
N GLN A 23 8.99 1.66 19.47
CA GLN A 23 9.57 0.90 20.58
C GLN A 23 10.43 1.74 21.54
N ALA A 24 10.41 3.07 21.43
CA ALA A 24 11.21 3.98 22.26
C ALA A 24 10.35 4.91 23.16
N PRO A 25 9.56 4.36 24.12
CA PRO A 25 8.66 5.17 24.95
C PRO A 25 9.40 6.20 25.81
N GLU A 26 10.56 5.85 26.37
CA GLU A 26 11.36 6.74 27.23
C GLU A 26 11.80 8.03 26.50
N VAL A 27 12.16 7.90 25.22
CA VAL A 27 12.53 9.04 24.37
C VAL A 27 11.28 9.87 24.05
N LYS A 28 10.16 9.21 23.75
CA LYS A 28 8.90 9.86 23.39
C LYS A 28 8.28 10.67 24.52
N GLU A 29 8.49 10.26 25.76
CA GLU A 29 7.97 10.90 26.98
C GLU A 29 8.88 12.04 27.50
N HIS A 30 10.08 12.21 26.94
CA HIS A 30 11.01 13.24 27.37
C HIS A 30 10.41 14.66 27.21
N LEU A 31 10.70 15.55 28.17
CA LEU A 31 10.14 16.92 28.23
C LEU A 31 10.36 17.74 26.96
N PHE A 32 11.46 17.48 26.24
CA PHE A 32 11.75 18.12 24.95
C PHE A 32 10.66 17.89 23.91
N PHE A 33 10.04 16.70 23.90
CA PHE A 33 8.98 16.33 22.95
C PHE A 33 7.57 16.55 23.51
N LYS A 34 7.44 17.30 24.61
CA LYS A 34 6.13 17.61 25.20
C LYS A 34 5.23 18.31 24.17
N GLY A 35 4.06 17.74 23.93
CA GLY A 35 3.08 18.26 22.97
C GLY A 35 3.24 17.73 21.53
N ILE A 36 4.20 16.84 21.28
CA ILE A 36 4.30 16.10 20.02
C ILE A 36 3.31 14.93 20.02
N ASP A 37 2.45 14.87 19.00
CA ASP A 37 1.62 13.71 18.72
C ASP A 37 2.40 12.74 17.82
N TRP A 38 2.91 11.66 18.42
CA TRP A 38 3.70 10.65 17.71
C TRP A 38 2.94 9.89 16.62
N GLN A 39 1.60 9.85 16.68
CA GLN A 39 0.79 9.28 15.60
C GLN A 39 0.81 10.21 14.38
N GLN A 40 0.74 11.54 14.60
CA GLN A 40 0.86 12.52 13.53
C GLN A 40 2.29 12.56 12.95
N VAL A 41 3.31 12.36 13.78
CA VAL A 41 4.71 12.17 13.31
C VAL A 41 4.82 10.93 12.44
N TYR A 42 4.25 9.80 12.86
CA TYR A 42 4.26 8.54 12.09
C TYR A 42 3.55 8.68 10.73
N LEU A 43 2.45 9.44 10.69
CA LEU A 43 1.71 9.74 9.46
C LEU A 43 2.28 10.91 8.65
N GLN A 44 3.46 11.44 9.03
CA GLN A 44 4.13 12.61 8.43
C GLN A 44 3.22 13.82 8.21
N LYS A 45 2.42 14.15 9.23
CA LYS A 45 1.50 15.29 9.17
C LYS A 45 2.13 16.61 9.63
N TYR A 46 3.23 16.55 10.38
CA TYR A 46 3.99 17.76 10.72
C TYR A 46 4.76 18.26 9.49
N SER A 47 4.61 19.54 9.17
CA SER A 47 5.36 20.15 8.07
C SER A 47 6.86 20.14 8.40
N PRO A 48 7.73 19.64 7.49
CA PRO A 48 9.16 19.71 7.68
C PRO A 48 9.61 21.17 7.90
N PRO A 49 10.49 21.44 8.87
CA PRO A 49 10.95 22.81 9.16
C PRO A 49 11.79 23.41 8.02
N LEU A 50 12.31 22.57 7.13
CA LEU A 50 13.05 22.96 5.94
C LEU A 50 12.67 22.02 4.78
N ILE A 51 12.27 22.61 3.66
CA ILE A 51 12.09 21.89 2.39
C ILE A 51 13.30 22.24 1.53
N PRO A 52 14.18 21.28 1.19
CA PRO A 52 15.33 21.54 0.35
C PRO A 52 14.89 22.16 -0.99
N PRO A 53 15.57 23.22 -1.46
CA PRO A 53 15.31 23.77 -2.78
C PRO A 53 15.61 22.71 -3.85
N ARG A 54 14.77 22.66 -4.88
CA ARG A 54 14.95 21.69 -5.97
C ARG A 54 16.21 22.03 -6.76
N GLY A 55 17.06 21.04 -6.98
CA GLY A 55 18.27 21.18 -7.78
C GLY A 55 19.55 21.48 -6.97
N GLU A 56 19.44 21.70 -5.66
CA GLU A 56 20.61 21.81 -4.77
C GLU A 56 20.94 20.44 -4.17
N VAL A 57 22.19 20.01 -4.33
CA VAL A 57 22.72 18.79 -3.74
C VAL A 57 23.47 19.17 -2.46
N ASN A 58 22.90 18.82 -1.30
CA ASN A 58 23.61 18.87 -0.02
C ASN A 58 24.49 17.62 0.13
N ALA A 59 25.42 17.43 -0.79
CA ALA A 59 26.45 16.41 -0.77
C ALA A 59 27.82 17.09 -0.88
N ALA A 60 28.88 16.43 -0.41
CA ALA A 60 30.22 16.84 -0.77
C ALA A 60 30.38 16.76 -2.29
N ASP A 61 31.10 17.72 -2.90
CA ASP A 61 31.36 17.68 -4.34
C ASP A 61 32.11 16.38 -4.67
N ALA A 62 31.82 15.79 -5.84
CA ALA A 62 32.54 14.62 -6.32
C ALA A 62 34.06 14.89 -6.44
N PHE A 63 34.46 16.15 -6.60
CA PHE A 63 35.85 16.59 -6.57
C PHE A 63 36.42 16.73 -5.14
N ASP A 64 35.58 16.96 -4.13
CA ASP A 64 35.99 17.11 -2.72
C ASP A 64 36.18 15.77 -1.99
N ILE A 65 35.52 14.70 -2.45
CA ILE A 65 35.61 13.36 -1.85
C ILE A 65 36.91 12.59 -2.19
N GLY A 66 37.78 13.20 -2.99
CA GLY A 66 39.02 12.59 -3.49
C GLY A 66 38.79 11.70 -4.72
N SER A 67 39.68 11.79 -5.71
CA SER A 67 39.72 10.86 -6.83
C SER A 67 40.45 9.58 -6.42
N PHE A 68 39.83 8.43 -6.58
CA PHE A 68 40.52 7.15 -6.51
C PHE A 68 41.40 6.98 -7.75
N ASP A 69 42.65 6.56 -7.59
CA ASP A 69 43.52 6.31 -8.75
C ASP A 69 43.03 5.04 -9.47
N GLU A 70 42.89 5.13 -10.80
CA GLU A 70 42.55 3.97 -11.61
C GLU A 70 43.63 2.88 -11.50
N GLU A 71 44.90 3.27 -11.28
CA GLU A 71 46.01 2.34 -11.06
C GLU A 71 45.85 1.48 -9.80
N ASP A 72 45.18 1.98 -8.75
CA ASP A 72 44.97 1.23 -7.50
C ASP A 72 44.11 -0.03 -7.70
N THR A 73 43.29 -0.05 -8.75
CA THR A 73 42.41 -1.18 -9.08
C THR A 73 42.92 -2.00 -10.26
N LYS A 74 43.93 -1.49 -11.00
CA LYS A 74 44.50 -2.21 -12.13
C LYS A 74 45.23 -3.47 -11.67
N GLY A 75 44.90 -4.58 -12.33
CA GLY A 75 45.51 -5.88 -12.05
C GLY A 75 44.88 -6.67 -10.90
N ILE A 76 43.92 -6.09 -10.16
CA ILE A 76 43.08 -6.86 -9.23
C ILE A 76 42.21 -7.81 -10.05
N LYS A 77 42.32 -9.10 -9.76
CA LYS A 77 41.50 -10.15 -10.38
C LYS A 77 40.55 -10.71 -9.33
N LEU A 78 39.26 -10.68 -9.63
CA LEU A 78 38.27 -11.36 -8.82
C LEU A 78 38.38 -12.86 -9.06
N LEU A 79 38.61 -13.61 -7.99
CA LEU A 79 38.65 -15.07 -8.01
C LEU A 79 37.24 -15.63 -7.76
N ASP A 80 37.04 -16.90 -8.11
CA ASP A 80 35.77 -17.58 -7.82
C ASP A 80 35.46 -17.61 -6.31
N SER A 81 36.49 -17.68 -5.46
CA SER A 81 36.34 -17.58 -4.01
C SER A 81 35.80 -16.23 -3.54
N ASP A 82 36.13 -15.15 -4.26
CA ASP A 82 35.63 -13.81 -3.94
C ASP A 82 34.17 -13.67 -4.38
N GLN A 83 33.81 -14.25 -5.52
CA GLN A 83 32.43 -14.28 -6.01
C GLN A 83 31.50 -15.05 -5.07
N GLU A 84 32.01 -16.13 -4.46
CA GLU A 84 31.26 -16.93 -3.50
C GLU A 84 30.82 -16.12 -2.27
N LEU A 85 31.54 -15.07 -1.88
CA LEU A 85 31.13 -14.15 -0.80
C LEU A 85 29.84 -13.40 -1.13
N TYR A 86 29.60 -13.14 -2.42
CA TYR A 86 28.44 -12.37 -2.90
C TYR A 86 27.29 -13.24 -3.39
N LYS A 87 27.35 -14.58 -3.22
CA LYS A 87 26.33 -15.50 -3.72
C LYS A 87 24.90 -15.20 -3.24
N ASN A 88 24.78 -14.65 -2.04
CA ASN A 88 23.50 -14.28 -1.41
C ASN A 88 23.21 -12.77 -1.48
N PHE A 89 23.98 -12.03 -2.28
CA PHE A 89 23.77 -10.60 -2.48
C PHE A 89 22.49 -10.28 -3.25
N PRO A 90 22.09 -11.03 -4.29
CA PRO A 90 20.83 -10.78 -4.98
C PRO A 90 19.64 -10.96 -4.02
N LEU A 91 18.83 -9.91 -3.88
CA LEU A 91 17.65 -9.89 -3.02
C LEU A 91 16.49 -9.16 -3.72
N VAL A 92 15.30 -9.75 -3.64
CA VAL A 92 14.04 -9.10 -3.98
C VAL A 92 13.16 -9.12 -2.75
N ILE A 93 12.74 -7.94 -2.29
CA ILE A 93 11.80 -7.81 -1.19
C ILE A 93 10.40 -7.77 -1.81
N SER A 94 9.69 -8.91 -1.75
CA SER A 94 8.43 -9.12 -2.46
C SER A 94 7.40 -8.01 -2.22
N GLU A 95 7.20 -7.61 -0.96
CA GLU A 95 6.28 -6.52 -0.59
C GLU A 95 6.63 -5.22 -1.31
N ARG A 96 7.92 -4.86 -1.35
CA ARG A 96 8.39 -3.62 -1.99
C ARG A 96 8.22 -3.66 -3.49
N TRP A 97 8.53 -4.80 -4.12
CA TRP A 97 8.33 -4.97 -5.55
C TRP A 97 6.86 -4.93 -5.93
N GLN A 98 5.99 -5.61 -5.18
CA GLN A 98 4.55 -5.60 -5.42
C GLN A 98 3.96 -4.19 -5.25
N GLN A 99 4.40 -3.45 -4.24
CA GLN A 99 3.96 -2.07 -4.01
C GLN A 99 4.41 -1.13 -5.15
N GLU A 100 5.67 -1.22 -5.60
CA GLU A 100 6.16 -0.43 -6.74
C GLU A 100 5.32 -0.69 -8.00
N VAL A 101 5.03 -1.95 -8.30
CA VAL A 101 4.20 -2.33 -9.45
C VAL A 101 2.76 -1.83 -9.29
N ALA A 102 2.17 -1.98 -8.08
CA ALA A 102 0.82 -1.53 -7.76
C ALA A 102 0.65 -0.02 -7.97
N GLU A 103 1.62 0.78 -7.54
CA GLU A 103 1.55 2.24 -7.59
C GLU A 103 1.83 2.82 -8.99
N THR A 104 2.53 2.08 -9.86
CA THR A 104 3.02 2.63 -11.14
C THR A 104 2.37 2.03 -12.38
N VAL A 105 2.15 0.72 -12.42
CA VAL A 105 1.74 0.01 -13.65
C VAL A 105 0.40 -0.68 -13.49
N TYR A 106 -0.01 -1.04 -12.26
CA TYR A 106 -1.18 -1.90 -12.05
C TYR A 106 -2.50 -1.33 -12.55
N GLU A 107 -2.77 -0.03 -12.36
CA GLU A 107 -3.98 0.61 -12.92
C GLU A 107 -3.95 0.73 -14.46
N ALA A 108 -2.76 0.72 -15.07
CA ALA A 108 -2.59 0.78 -16.52
C ALA A 108 -2.57 -0.61 -17.18
N SER A 109 -2.29 -1.67 -16.41
CA SER A 109 -2.06 -3.01 -16.94
C SER A 109 -3.29 -3.90 -17.06
N ASP A 110 -4.41 -3.56 -16.38
CA ASP A 110 -5.62 -4.38 -16.44
C ASP A 110 -6.79 -3.61 -17.10
N PRO A 111 -6.77 -3.50 -18.44
CA PRO A 111 -7.85 -2.86 -19.18
C PRO A 111 -9.19 -3.57 -19.00
N GLU A 112 -9.19 -4.87 -18.67
CA GLU A 112 -10.40 -5.66 -18.45
C GLU A 112 -11.03 -5.31 -17.09
N PHE A 113 -10.21 -5.16 -16.04
CA PHE A 113 -10.66 -4.65 -14.75
C PHE A 113 -11.17 -3.21 -14.82
N VAL A 114 -10.46 -2.33 -15.54
CA VAL A 114 -10.90 -0.94 -15.77
C VAL A 114 -12.24 -0.91 -16.50
N GLN A 115 -12.40 -1.75 -17.53
CA GLN A 115 -13.63 -1.87 -18.30
C GLN A 115 -14.79 -2.42 -17.46
N TRP A 116 -14.60 -3.53 -16.73
CA TRP A 116 -15.64 -4.09 -15.86
C TRP A 116 -16.04 -3.15 -14.73
N LYS A 117 -15.08 -2.45 -14.12
CA LYS A 117 -15.36 -1.44 -13.08
C LYS A 117 -16.24 -0.32 -13.63
N LYS A 118 -15.97 0.13 -14.86
CA LYS A 118 -16.80 1.13 -15.55
C LYS A 118 -18.20 0.60 -15.82
N GLU A 119 -18.32 -0.57 -16.45
CA GLU A 119 -19.61 -1.18 -16.81
C GLU A 119 -20.49 -1.42 -15.58
N LEU A 120 -19.92 -1.98 -14.49
CA LEU A 120 -20.64 -2.21 -13.24
C LEU A 120 -21.13 -0.92 -12.60
N THR A 121 -20.30 0.13 -12.62
CA THR A 121 -20.66 1.44 -12.04
C THR A 121 -21.78 2.12 -12.85
N GLU A 122 -21.71 2.04 -14.17
CA GLU A 122 -22.73 2.58 -15.08
C GLU A 122 -24.06 1.85 -14.93
N ALA A 123 -24.04 0.51 -14.98
CA ALA A 123 -25.22 -0.33 -14.81
C ALA A 123 -25.90 -0.12 -13.45
N PHE A 124 -25.11 -0.03 -12.37
CA PHE A 124 -25.64 0.24 -11.04
C PHE A 124 -26.29 1.63 -10.96
N THR A 125 -25.64 2.65 -11.49
CA THR A 125 -26.14 4.03 -11.49
C THR A 125 -27.42 4.16 -12.31
N GLU A 126 -27.48 3.48 -13.46
CA GLU A 126 -28.68 3.43 -14.30
C GLU A 126 -29.84 2.73 -13.58
N ALA A 127 -29.59 1.54 -13.00
CA ALA A 127 -30.58 0.82 -12.21
C ALA A 127 -31.11 1.65 -11.04
N GLN A 128 -30.25 2.34 -10.30
CA GLN A 128 -30.67 3.24 -9.21
C GLN A 128 -31.51 4.42 -9.72
N LYS A 129 -31.17 5.01 -10.87
CA LYS A 129 -31.97 6.09 -11.48
C LYS A 129 -33.37 5.60 -11.88
N LEU A 130 -33.47 4.39 -12.42
CA LEU A 130 -34.75 3.77 -12.77
C LEU A 130 -35.59 3.47 -11.53
N LEU A 131 -34.99 2.90 -10.49
CA LEU A 131 -35.67 2.61 -9.22
C LEU A 131 -36.16 3.87 -8.50
N ARG A 132 -35.44 5.00 -8.62
CA ARG A 132 -35.89 6.29 -8.05
C ARG A 132 -37.07 6.90 -8.81
N ARG A 133 -37.21 6.59 -10.10
CA ARG A 133 -38.34 7.03 -10.94
C ARG A 133 -39.52 6.07 -10.88
N ALA A 134 -39.30 4.83 -10.43
CA ALA A 134 -40.34 3.85 -10.25
C ALA A 134 -41.31 4.30 -9.13
N PRO A 135 -42.64 4.15 -9.32
CA PRO A 135 -43.61 4.45 -8.28
C PRO A 135 -43.32 3.62 -7.02
N LYS A 136 -43.25 4.27 -5.86
CA LYS A 136 -43.16 3.56 -4.58
C LYS A 136 -44.48 2.85 -4.32
N VAL A 137 -44.60 1.58 -4.74
CA VAL A 137 -45.72 0.73 -4.30
C VAL A 137 -45.51 0.46 -2.81
N ILE A 138 -46.27 1.17 -1.98
CA ILE A 138 -46.31 0.97 -0.53
C ILE A 138 -46.89 -0.42 -0.30
N VAL A 139 -46.03 -1.40 -0.03
CA VAL A 139 -46.45 -2.69 0.54
C VAL A 139 -46.90 -2.41 1.97
N LYS A 140 -48.19 -2.15 2.14
CA LYS A 140 -48.81 -2.07 3.46
C LYS A 140 -48.93 -3.50 3.96
N SER A 141 -48.13 -3.87 4.94
CA SER A 141 -48.26 -5.13 5.67
C SER A 141 -49.68 -5.22 6.24
N ARG A 142 -50.55 -6.00 5.60
CA ARG A 142 -51.86 -6.36 6.16
C ARG A 142 -51.69 -7.63 6.97
N THR A 143 -51.71 -7.47 8.28
CA THR A 143 -52.15 -8.49 9.24
C THR A 143 -53.55 -8.96 8.84
N GLY A 144 -53.69 -10.24 8.52
CA GLY A 144 -54.96 -10.86 8.17
C GLY A 144 -54.76 -12.36 7.98
N VAL A 145 -55.03 -13.11 9.04
CA VAL A 145 -55.01 -14.57 9.09
C VAL A 145 -55.90 -15.15 7.99
N VAL A 146 -55.33 -15.97 7.11
CA VAL A 146 -56.09 -16.95 6.31
C VAL A 146 -55.43 -18.30 6.54
N GLU A 147 -56.15 -19.13 7.27
CA GLU A 147 -55.80 -20.50 7.63
C GLU A 147 -55.73 -21.33 6.35
N LEU A 148 -54.53 -21.77 5.95
CA LEU A 148 -54.33 -22.70 4.85
C LEU A 148 -53.87 -24.02 5.45
N SER A 149 -54.75 -25.02 5.36
CA SER A 149 -54.62 -26.37 5.90
C SER A 149 -53.31 -27.03 5.50
N LYS A 150 -52.60 -27.53 6.51
CA LYS A 150 -51.32 -28.24 6.39
C LYS A 150 -51.58 -29.67 5.88
N PRO A 151 -51.01 -30.12 4.73
CA PRO A 151 -51.09 -31.52 4.36
C PRO A 151 -50.24 -32.40 5.31
N PRO A 152 -50.64 -33.66 5.55
CA PRO A 152 -50.08 -34.47 6.63
C PRO A 152 -48.63 -34.88 6.35
N LEU A 153 -47.82 -34.81 7.42
CA LEU A 153 -46.43 -35.22 7.46
C LEU A 153 -46.32 -36.73 7.22
N THR A 154 -45.83 -37.15 6.05
CA THR A 154 -45.36 -38.53 5.87
C THR A 154 -43.98 -38.66 6.49
N HIS A 155 -43.95 -39.41 7.58
CA HIS A 155 -42.77 -39.80 8.32
C HIS A 155 -41.88 -40.70 7.45
N ARG A 156 -40.69 -40.22 7.06
CA ARG A 156 -39.65 -41.07 6.45
C ARG A 156 -38.40 -41.05 7.31
N ASN A 157 -38.31 -42.02 8.20
CA ASN A 157 -37.11 -42.41 8.94
C ASN A 157 -36.21 -43.24 8.02
N SER A 158 -34.91 -42.92 7.96
CA SER A 158 -33.87 -43.92 7.69
C SER A 158 -32.53 -43.47 8.27
N ASN A 159 -32.13 -44.08 9.39
CA ASN A 159 -30.73 -44.32 9.69
C ASN A 159 -30.17 -45.35 8.68
N GLY A 160 -28.92 -45.14 8.24
CA GLY A 160 -27.92 -46.20 8.06
C GLY A 160 -27.85 -46.92 6.71
N LEU A 161 -26.84 -46.54 5.91
CA LEU A 161 -25.80 -47.44 5.41
C LEU A 161 -24.53 -46.61 5.12
#